data_AF-A0A3M1B3K6-F1
#
_entry.id   AF-A0A3M1B3K6-F1
#
_cell.length_a   1.000
_cell.length_b   1.000
_cell.length_c   1.000
_cell.angle_alpha   90.00
_cell.angle_beta   90.00
_cell.angle_gamma   90.00
#
_symmetry.space_group_name_H-M   'P 1'
#
loop_
_entity.id
_entity.type
_entity.pdbx_description
1 polymer ?
#
loop_
_entity_poly.entity_id
_entity_poly.type
_entity_poly.pdbx_seq_one_letter_code
_entity_poly.pdbx_strand_id
1 'polypeptide(L)'
;MTKPRSAATGATAQTPDTLRILAIRVEFQPDTLQETNGTGRFLMTPPDEPTIDPAPHDRAYFDAQLQALANYFATVSRNKLILTWNIYPQANTGSYTLPRKMNYYAPGKDSANADQRLAELFRDAFTQADQQDDIDFSHYDSFILFHAGVGSDLNFDFDPT
;
A
#
# COMPACT_ATOMS: atom_id res chain seq x y z
N MET A 1 -52.36 14.58 -37.78
CA MET A 1 -52.10 13.41 -36.92
C MET A 1 -50.59 13.32 -36.68
N THR A 2 -50.14 13.80 -35.52
CA THR A 2 -48.72 13.95 -35.18
C THR A 2 -48.33 12.80 -34.26
N LYS A 3 -47.36 11.98 -34.68
CA LYS A 3 -46.88 10.81 -33.94
C LYS A 3 -46.05 11.26 -32.73
N PRO A 4 -46.28 10.76 -31.50
CA PRO A 4 -45.40 11.11 -30.39
C PRO A 4 -44.08 10.36 -30.53
N ARG A 5 -42.96 11.07 -30.40
CA ARG A 5 -41.64 10.45 -30.15
C ARG A 5 -41.62 10.01 -28.69
N SER A 6 -41.57 8.70 -28.46
CA SER A 6 -41.28 8.15 -27.15
C SER A 6 -39.81 8.44 -26.83
N ALA A 7 -39.55 9.27 -25.82
CA ALA A 7 -38.23 9.38 -25.22
C ALA A 7 -37.97 8.09 -24.43
N ALA A 8 -36.96 7.32 -24.82
CA ALA A 8 -36.47 6.22 -24.03
C ALA A 8 -35.65 6.79 -22.86
N THR A 9 -36.27 6.93 -21.70
CA THR A 9 -35.57 7.20 -20.45
C THR A 9 -35.34 5.86 -19.76
N GLY A 10 -34.12 5.35 -19.88
CA GLY A 10 -33.72 4.10 -19.26
C GLY A 10 -32.24 4.12 -18.96
N ALA A 11 -31.82 4.97 -18.03
CA ALA A 11 -30.53 4.76 -17.38
C ALA A 11 -30.72 3.54 -16.45
N THR A 12 -30.35 2.35 -16.93
CA THR A 12 -30.19 1.20 -16.06
C THR A 12 -29.15 1.55 -15.01
N ALA A 13 -29.54 1.57 -13.74
CA ALA A 13 -28.59 1.69 -12.64
C ALA A 13 -27.65 0.49 -12.70
N GLN A 14 -26.43 0.71 -13.17
CA GLN A 14 -25.38 -0.29 -13.16
C GLN A 14 -25.00 -0.53 -11.69
N THR A 15 -25.05 -1.79 -11.25
CA THR A 15 -24.56 -2.13 -9.91
C THR A 15 -23.07 -1.79 -9.83
N PRO A 16 -22.61 -1.11 -8.78
CA PRO A 16 -21.18 -0.80 -8.64
C PRO A 16 -20.34 -2.07 -8.58
N ASP A 17 -19.21 -2.08 -9.28
CA ASP A 17 -18.20 -3.11 -9.12
C ASP A 17 -17.44 -2.85 -7.81
N THR A 18 -17.17 -3.92 -7.05
CA THR A 18 -16.41 -3.83 -5.80
C THR A 18 -15.08 -4.54 -5.97
N LEU A 19 -13.99 -3.82 -5.67
CA LEU A 19 -12.64 -4.37 -5.64
C LEU A 19 -12.19 -4.47 -4.18
N ARG A 20 -11.92 -5.69 -3.72
CA ARG A 20 -11.48 -6.01 -2.35
C ARG A 20 -9.97 -6.05 -2.30
N ILE A 21 -9.39 -5.23 -1.43
CA ILE A 21 -7.94 -5.07 -1.29
C ILE A 21 -7.49 -5.77 0.00
N LEU A 22 -6.50 -6.65 -0.12
CA LEU A 22 -5.68 -7.03 1.02
C LEU A 22 -4.45 -6.13 1.05
N ALA A 23 -4.32 -5.33 2.10
CA ALA A 23 -3.08 -4.62 2.37
C ALA A 23 -2.33 -5.28 3.53
N ILE A 24 -1.01 -5.41 3.40
CA ILE A 24 -0.14 -5.88 4.48
C ILE A 24 0.92 -4.84 4.80
N ARG A 25 1.31 -4.76 6.07
CA ARG A 25 2.38 -3.88 6.55
C ARG A 25 3.59 -4.70 6.93
N VAL A 26 4.74 -4.37 6.33
CA VAL A 26 6.00 -5.07 6.57
C VAL A 26 7.10 -4.13 6.99
N GLU A 27 7.99 -4.66 7.81
CA GLU A 27 9.19 -4.00 8.27
C GLU A 27 10.38 -4.95 8.07
N PHE A 28 11.59 -4.41 8.13
CA PHE A 28 12.82 -5.14 7.85
C PHE A 28 13.54 -5.49 9.14
N GLN A 29 14.53 -6.39 9.02
CA GLN A 29 15.50 -6.56 10.09
C GLN A 29 16.23 -5.23 10.36
N PRO A 30 16.41 -4.82 11.62
CA PRO A 30 17.10 -3.58 11.94
C PRO A 30 18.49 -3.54 11.35
N ASP A 31 18.88 -2.38 10.86
CA ASP A 31 20.24 -2.11 10.41
C ASP A 31 20.62 -0.65 10.68
N THR A 32 21.86 -0.33 10.35
CA THR A 32 22.46 1.00 10.51
C THR A 32 23.10 1.46 9.20
N LEU A 33 22.67 0.88 8.06
CA LEU A 33 23.31 1.17 6.78
C LEU A 33 22.83 2.54 6.27
N GLN A 34 23.75 3.33 5.73
CA GLN A 34 23.38 4.64 5.14
C GLN A 34 22.52 4.51 3.88
N GLU A 35 22.63 3.38 3.18
CA GLU A 35 21.90 3.09 1.95
C GLU A 35 20.41 2.76 2.19
N THR A 36 20.02 2.60 3.46
CA THR A 36 18.66 2.31 3.89
C THR A 36 18.18 3.47 4.76
N ASN A 37 17.21 4.24 4.26
CA ASN A 37 16.66 5.35 5.02
C ASN A 37 15.93 4.82 6.27
N GLY A 38 16.55 5.00 7.45
CA GLY A 38 15.98 4.66 8.76
C GLY A 38 16.44 3.33 9.34
N THR A 39 15.67 2.80 10.30
CA THR A 39 16.00 1.59 11.07
C THR A 39 15.40 0.31 10.48
N GLY A 40 14.81 0.38 9.28
CA GLY A 40 13.99 -0.70 8.73
C GLY A 40 12.61 -0.84 9.39
N ARG A 41 12.20 0.10 10.24
CA ARG A 41 10.96 0.08 11.02
C ARG A 41 10.06 1.26 10.67
N PHE A 42 8.75 1.11 10.84
CA PHE A 42 7.80 2.22 10.68
C PHE A 42 8.06 3.30 11.73
N LEU A 43 7.92 4.56 11.31
CA LEU A 43 8.07 5.70 12.21
C LEU A 43 6.83 5.81 13.10
N MET A 44 6.96 5.48 14.39
CA MET A 44 5.85 5.50 15.34
C MET A 44 5.77 6.79 16.15
N THR A 45 6.86 7.55 16.21
CA THR A 45 6.93 8.79 16.97
C THR A 45 7.26 9.93 16.02
N PRO A 46 6.45 11.00 15.99
CA PRO A 46 6.75 12.15 15.16
C PRO A 46 8.01 12.86 15.67
N PRO A 47 8.82 13.44 14.77
CA PRO A 47 9.91 14.33 15.20
C PRO A 47 9.34 15.61 15.83
N ASP A 48 10.18 16.34 16.56
CA ASP A 48 9.78 17.57 17.27
C ASP A 48 9.32 18.69 16.33
N GLU A 49 9.76 18.66 15.07
CA GLU A 49 9.38 19.63 14.03
C GLU A 49 8.19 19.12 13.20
N PRO A 50 7.27 20.01 12.78
CA PRO A 50 6.20 19.65 11.85
C PRO A 50 6.77 19.02 10.57
N THR A 51 6.30 17.82 10.25
CA THR A 51 6.71 17.09 9.06
C THR A 51 5.54 16.86 8.12
N ILE A 52 5.83 16.84 6.83
CA ILE A 52 4.93 16.26 5.84
C ILE A 52 4.90 14.77 6.12
N ASP A 53 3.70 14.20 6.15
CA ASP A 53 3.48 12.77 6.39
C ASP A 53 3.85 12.28 7.81
N PRO A 54 3.28 12.90 8.86
CA PRO A 54 3.72 12.69 10.23
C PRO A 54 3.40 11.28 10.73
N ALA A 55 4.27 10.78 11.60
CA ALA A 55 4.02 9.59 12.40
C ALA A 55 2.85 9.80 13.39
N PRO A 56 2.21 8.71 13.87
CA PRO A 56 2.58 7.30 13.66
C PRO A 56 2.18 6.76 12.28
N HIS A 57 3.09 6.04 11.62
CA HIS A 57 2.81 5.22 10.43
C HIS A 57 2.22 3.86 10.84
N ASP A 58 1.10 3.92 11.56
CA ASP A 58 0.38 2.76 12.09
C ASP A 58 -0.78 2.33 11.16
N ARG A 59 -1.66 1.45 11.63
CA ARG A 59 -2.78 0.95 10.81
C ARG A 59 -3.75 2.06 10.46
N ALA A 60 -4.04 2.95 11.41
CA ALA A 60 -4.96 4.06 11.20
C ALA A 60 -4.45 5.03 10.13
N TYR A 61 -3.13 5.27 10.11
CA TYR A 61 -2.49 6.04 9.07
C TYR A 61 -2.69 5.44 7.66
N PHE A 62 -2.42 4.14 7.47
CA PHE A 62 -2.61 3.49 6.17
C PHE A 62 -4.10 3.32 5.80
N ASP A 63 -4.97 3.17 6.80
CA ASP A 63 -6.42 3.15 6.60
C ASP A 63 -6.93 4.48 6.05
N ALA A 64 -6.43 5.61 6.57
CA ALA A 64 -6.76 6.94 6.06
C ALA A 64 -6.29 7.13 4.60
N GLN A 65 -5.14 6.57 4.21
CA GLN A 65 -4.68 6.60 2.82
C GLN A 65 -5.58 5.78 1.89
N LEU A 66 -5.96 4.56 2.30
CA LEU A 66 -6.87 3.73 1.52
C LEU A 66 -8.27 4.35 1.44
N GLN A 67 -8.71 5.04 2.49
CA GLN A 67 -9.94 5.82 2.45
C GLN A 67 -9.86 6.98 1.45
N ALA A 68 -8.73 7.69 1.39
CA ALA A 68 -8.51 8.73 0.38
C ALA A 68 -8.52 8.15 -1.04
N LEU A 69 -7.88 7.00 -1.24
CA LEU A 69 -7.88 6.25 -2.50
C LEU A 69 -9.31 5.84 -2.91
N ALA A 70 -10.08 5.30 -1.96
CA ALA A 70 -11.47 4.91 -2.17
C ALA A 70 -12.35 6.11 -2.53
N ASN A 71 -12.18 7.24 -1.86
CA ASN A 71 -12.89 8.49 -2.17
C ASN A 71 -12.56 8.99 -3.58
N TYR A 72 -11.28 8.93 -3.97
CA TYR A 72 -10.86 9.28 -5.32
C TYR A 72 -11.56 8.40 -6.36
N PHE A 73 -11.46 7.08 -6.24
CA PHE A 73 -12.05 6.15 -7.21
C PHE A 73 -13.58 6.19 -7.24
N ALA A 74 -14.23 6.34 -6.08
CA ALA A 74 -15.67 6.58 -6.03
C ALA A 74 -16.06 7.85 -6.79
N THR A 75 -15.30 8.95 -6.62
CA THR A 75 -15.57 10.23 -7.28
C THR A 75 -15.36 10.14 -8.79
N VAL A 76 -14.18 9.72 -9.24
CA VAL A 76 -13.84 9.73 -10.68
C VAL A 76 -14.61 8.67 -11.47
N SER A 77 -15.01 7.57 -10.83
CA SER A 77 -15.86 6.55 -11.44
C SER A 77 -17.35 6.89 -11.40
N ARG A 78 -17.76 7.94 -10.66
CA ARG A 78 -19.16 8.24 -10.32
C ARG A 78 -19.85 7.05 -9.63
N ASN A 79 -19.20 6.52 -8.60
CA ASN A 79 -19.62 5.37 -7.79
C ASN A 79 -19.82 4.09 -8.61
N LYS A 80 -19.11 3.93 -9.73
CA LYS A 80 -19.11 2.68 -10.51
C LYS A 80 -18.07 1.67 -10.03
N LEU A 81 -17.01 2.16 -9.38
CA LEU A 81 -16.00 1.35 -8.71
C LEU A 81 -15.96 1.72 -7.23
N ILE A 82 -16.16 0.72 -6.38
CA ILE A 82 -16.10 0.82 -4.92
C ILE A 82 -14.89 0.02 -4.45
N LEU A 83 -14.07 0.62 -3.59
CA LEU A 83 -12.96 -0.07 -2.95
C LEU A 83 -13.36 -0.47 -1.53
N THR A 84 -13.02 -1.69 -1.15
CA THR A 84 -13.10 -2.18 0.23
C THR A 84 -11.75 -2.81 0.57
N TRP A 85 -11.34 -2.77 1.83
CA TRP A 85 -10.01 -3.25 2.19
C TRP A 85 -9.94 -3.83 3.60
N ASN A 86 -8.93 -4.68 3.80
CA ASN A 86 -8.43 -5.04 5.12
C ASN A 86 -6.93 -4.79 5.18
N ILE A 87 -6.44 -4.32 6.32
CA ILE A 87 -5.02 -4.10 6.58
C ILE A 87 -4.55 -5.09 7.64
N TYR A 88 -3.54 -5.89 7.30
CA TYR A 88 -2.92 -6.86 8.19
C TYR A 88 -1.47 -6.47 8.57
N PRO A 89 -1.01 -6.84 9.77
CA PRO A 89 -1.78 -7.45 10.86
C PRO A 89 -2.83 -6.47 11.42
N GLN A 90 -3.88 -6.97 12.06
CA GLN A 90 -4.99 -6.14 12.55
C GLN A 90 -4.60 -5.21 13.71
N ALA A 91 -3.55 -5.57 14.46
CA ALA A 91 -3.01 -4.77 15.56
C ALA A 91 -2.55 -3.39 15.06
N ASN A 92 -2.97 -2.31 15.73
CA ASN A 92 -2.75 -0.95 15.21
C ASN A 92 -1.27 -0.65 14.92
N THR A 93 -0.36 -0.99 15.83
CA THR A 93 1.09 -0.76 15.69
C THR A 93 1.86 -1.98 15.17
N GLY A 94 1.16 -3.06 14.77
CA GLY A 94 1.80 -4.30 14.32
C GLY A 94 2.24 -4.25 12.85
N SER A 95 3.25 -5.04 12.52
CA SER A 95 3.73 -5.29 11.16
C SER A 95 4.49 -6.61 11.09
N TYR A 96 4.61 -7.19 9.91
CA TYR A 96 5.40 -8.41 9.71
C TYR A 96 6.87 -8.07 9.50
N THR A 97 7.76 -8.65 10.30
CA THR A 97 9.20 -8.49 10.10
C THR A 97 9.70 -9.47 9.02
N LEU A 98 10.27 -8.94 7.94
CA LEU A 98 10.88 -9.72 6.86
C LEU A 98 12.18 -10.41 7.30
N PRO A 99 12.57 -11.52 6.66
CA PRO A 99 13.76 -12.28 7.06
C PRO A 99 15.10 -11.59 6.70
N ARG A 100 15.08 -10.60 5.80
CA ARG A 100 16.29 -9.87 5.38
C ARG A 100 16.19 -8.38 5.70
N LYS A 101 17.34 -7.71 5.66
CA LYS A 101 17.48 -6.26 5.76
C LYS A 101 16.96 -5.58 4.49
N MET A 102 16.64 -4.30 4.57
CA MET A 102 16.03 -3.55 3.47
C MET A 102 16.92 -3.54 2.20
N ASN A 103 18.23 -3.36 2.37
CA ASN A 103 19.20 -3.31 1.26
C ASN A 103 19.24 -4.60 0.42
N TYR A 104 18.87 -5.75 0.99
CA TYR A 104 18.76 -7.00 0.25
C TYR A 104 17.69 -6.92 -0.84
N TYR A 105 16.55 -6.31 -0.51
CA TYR A 105 15.40 -6.18 -1.40
C TYR A 105 15.54 -5.01 -2.39
N ALA A 106 16.42 -4.05 -2.09
CA ALA A 106 16.71 -2.89 -2.93
C ALA A 106 18.21 -2.81 -3.30
N PRO A 107 18.73 -3.74 -4.12
CA PRO A 107 20.17 -3.83 -4.48
C PRO A 107 20.71 -2.69 -5.37
N GLY A 108 19.93 -1.65 -5.64
CA GLY A 108 20.28 -0.56 -6.57
C GLY A 108 19.75 -0.77 -8.01
N LYS A 109 19.51 0.35 -8.72
CA LYS A 109 18.82 0.39 -10.03
C LYS A 109 19.56 -0.34 -11.16
N ASP A 110 20.88 -0.41 -11.09
CA ASP A 110 21.71 -1.08 -12.11
C ASP A 110 22.02 -2.56 -11.79
N SER A 111 21.43 -3.10 -10.72
CA SER A 111 21.71 -4.49 -10.36
C SER A 111 20.99 -5.46 -11.30
N ALA A 112 21.71 -6.47 -11.78
CA ALA A 112 21.14 -7.55 -12.60
C ALA A 112 20.07 -8.38 -11.87
N ASN A 113 19.93 -8.21 -10.56
CA ASN A 113 19.02 -8.98 -9.71
C ASN A 113 17.84 -8.15 -9.18
N ALA A 114 17.64 -6.90 -9.64
CA ALA A 114 16.61 -6.01 -9.11
C ALA A 114 15.21 -6.64 -9.14
N ASP A 115 14.81 -7.21 -10.29
CA ASP A 115 13.51 -7.87 -10.45
C ASP A 115 13.37 -9.08 -9.53
N GLN A 116 14.43 -9.88 -9.38
CA GLN A 116 14.44 -11.01 -8.46
C GLN A 116 14.25 -10.52 -7.01
N ARG A 117 14.93 -9.46 -6.60
CA ARG A 117 14.84 -8.92 -5.24
C ARG A 117 13.47 -8.33 -4.94
N LEU A 118 12.84 -7.69 -5.92
CA LEU A 118 11.45 -7.24 -5.80
C LEU A 118 10.49 -8.43 -5.68
N ALA A 119 10.66 -9.48 -6.49
CA ALA A 119 9.84 -10.68 -6.37
C ALA A 119 10.01 -11.37 -5.00
N GLU A 120 11.24 -11.40 -4.48
CA GLU A 120 11.55 -11.93 -3.15
C GLU A 120 10.92 -11.08 -2.03
N LEU A 121 10.85 -9.75 -2.18
CA LEU A 121 10.14 -8.87 -1.24
C LEU A 121 8.68 -9.27 -1.10
N PHE A 122 7.97 -9.39 -2.23
CA PHE A 122 6.56 -9.80 -2.24
C PHE A 122 6.37 -11.21 -1.68
N ARG A 123 7.20 -12.16 -2.11
CA ARG A 123 7.14 -13.55 -1.62
C ARG A 123 7.32 -13.60 -0.11
N ASP A 124 8.39 -12.99 0.41
CA ASP A 124 8.72 -13.06 1.83
C ASP A 124 7.66 -12.35 2.68
N ALA A 125 7.12 -11.23 2.20
CA ALA A 125 6.06 -10.49 2.87
C ALA A 125 4.77 -11.29 3.02
N PHE A 126 4.26 -11.87 1.94
CA PHE A 126 3.04 -12.67 1.99
C PHE A 126 3.26 -14.01 2.70
N THR A 127 4.47 -14.57 2.65
CA THR A 127 4.84 -15.73 3.48
C THR A 127 4.76 -15.41 4.96
N GLN A 128 5.26 -14.24 5.39
CA GLN A 128 5.17 -13.84 6.80
C GLN A 128 3.73 -13.59 7.25
N ALA A 129 2.90 -13.02 6.38
CA ALA A 129 1.48 -12.81 6.67
C ALA A 129 0.75 -14.14 6.85
N ASP A 130 0.90 -15.08 5.91
CA ASP A 130 0.29 -16.41 5.92
C ASP A 130 0.73 -17.26 7.14
N GLN A 131 1.96 -17.06 7.63
CA GLN A 131 2.47 -17.78 8.80
C GLN A 131 1.94 -17.27 10.14
N GLN A 132 1.53 -16.00 10.20
CA GLN A 132 1.20 -15.31 11.45
C GLN A 132 -0.29 -15.03 11.63
N ASP A 133 -1.04 -14.94 10.52
CA ASP A 133 -2.48 -14.69 10.51
C ASP A 133 -3.19 -15.67 9.57
N ASP A 134 -4.42 -16.06 9.93
CA ASP A 134 -5.28 -16.92 9.10
C ASP A 134 -6.01 -16.08 8.05
N ILE A 135 -5.28 -15.68 7.00
CA ILE A 135 -5.79 -14.84 5.91
C ILE A 135 -6.29 -15.72 4.77
N ASP A 136 -7.60 -15.70 4.50
CA ASP A 136 -8.14 -16.28 3.27
C ASP A 136 -7.90 -15.33 2.09
N PHE A 137 -6.78 -15.53 1.39
CA PHE A 137 -6.39 -14.73 0.23
C PHE A 137 -7.42 -14.77 -0.91
N SER A 138 -8.28 -15.80 -0.98
CA SER A 138 -9.28 -15.95 -2.04
C SER A 138 -10.41 -14.92 -1.98
N HIS A 139 -10.58 -14.24 -0.84
CA HIS A 139 -11.56 -13.17 -0.66
C HIS A 139 -11.15 -11.82 -1.26
N TYR A 140 -9.92 -11.67 -1.74
CA TYR A 140 -9.38 -10.41 -2.21
C TYR A 140 -9.07 -10.43 -3.71
N ASP A 141 -9.27 -9.28 -4.36
CA ASP A 141 -9.07 -9.10 -5.79
C ASP A 141 -7.74 -8.34 -6.08
N SER A 142 -7.17 -7.67 -5.08
CA SER A 142 -5.95 -6.89 -5.19
C SER A 142 -5.12 -6.92 -3.91
N PHE A 143 -3.81 -6.74 -4.05
CA PHE A 143 -2.83 -6.85 -2.98
C PHE A 143 -1.96 -5.58 -2.91
N ILE A 144 -1.82 -5.00 -1.73
CA ILE A 144 -0.96 -3.86 -1.46
C ILE A 144 0.05 -4.22 -0.37
N LEU A 145 1.32 -3.93 -0.62
CA LEU A 145 2.41 -4.07 0.33
C LEU A 145 2.86 -2.67 0.79
N PHE A 146 2.58 -2.31 2.03
CA PHE A 146 3.20 -1.16 2.68
C PHE A 146 4.49 -1.61 3.36
N HIS A 147 5.63 -1.02 2.99
CA HIS A 147 6.91 -1.31 3.62
C HIS A 147 7.41 -0.13 4.45
N ALA A 148 8.16 -0.41 5.52
CA ALA A 148 8.85 0.60 6.31
C ALA A 148 9.98 1.29 5.51
N GLY A 149 10.26 2.55 5.83
CA GLY A 149 11.29 3.36 5.15
C GLY A 149 10.76 4.07 3.89
N VAL A 150 11.53 5.00 3.36
CA VAL A 150 11.15 5.75 2.15
C VAL A 150 11.51 4.95 0.90
N GLY A 151 10.67 5.04 -0.13
CA GLY A 151 10.95 4.43 -1.43
C GLY A 151 12.18 5.06 -2.09
N SER A 152 12.93 4.27 -2.87
CA SER A 152 14.14 4.71 -3.58
C SER A 152 13.89 5.82 -4.63
N ASP A 153 12.64 6.05 -4.99
CA ASP A 153 12.24 7.12 -5.92
C ASP A 153 12.26 8.50 -5.27
N LEU A 154 12.28 8.55 -3.93
CA LEU A 154 12.47 9.77 -3.13
C LEU A 154 13.94 9.94 -2.73
N ASN A 155 14.90 9.49 -3.57
CA ASN A 155 16.31 9.73 -3.29
C ASN A 155 16.55 11.25 -3.24
N PHE A 156 16.64 11.80 -2.03
CA PHE A 156 16.97 13.18 -1.75
C PHE A 156 18.47 13.42 -1.95
N ASP A 157 19.01 13.01 -3.09
CA ASP A 157 20.19 13.70 -3.62
C ASP A 157 19.71 15.12 -3.90
N PHE A 158 19.90 15.99 -2.90
CA PHE A 158 19.97 17.41 -3.15
C PHE A 158 21.07 17.58 -4.19
N ASP A 159 20.68 17.76 -5.44
CA ASP A 159 21.55 18.34 -6.44
C ASP A 159 21.96 19.72 -5.92
N PRO A 160 23.22 19.93 -5.51
CA PRO A 160 23.67 21.23 -5.04
C PRO A 160 24.02 22.17 -6.21
N THR A 161 23.76 21.80 -7.48
CA THR A 161 24.20 22.58 -8.65
C THR A 161 23.22 22.62 -9.81
#